data_AF-A0A6N9H527-F1
#
_entry.id   AF-A0A6N9H527-F1
#
_cell.length_a   1.000
_cell.length_b   1.000
_cell.length_c   1.000
_cell.angle_alpha   90.00
_cell.angle_beta   90.00
_cell.angle_gamma   90.00
#
_symmetry.space_group_name_H-M   'P 1'
#
loop_
_entity.id
_entity.type
_entity.pdbx_description
1 polymer ?
#
loop_
_entity_poly.entity_id
_entity_poly.type
_entity_poly.pdbx_seq_one_letter_code
_entity_poly.pdbx_strand_id
1 'polypeptide(L)'
;MRPFRLAAYVLWAAKEVLTGTWDVISNLFRPGPYGKPMIVELPLRCVTDVEITMMASSITITPGTLVVATGAGTQDAPATLFVHALFGDSEDEVLDGLYDMEDRLLRAMRGRAPGGRP
;
A
#
# COMPACT_ATOMS: atom_id res chain seq x y z
N MET A 1 -23.21 12.73 -1.28
CA MET A 1 -21.98 12.19 -1.91
C MET A 1 -21.94 12.73 -3.34
N ARG A 2 -20.86 13.42 -3.76
CA ARG A 2 -20.83 14.05 -5.08
C ARG A 2 -20.31 13.03 -6.11
N PRO A 3 -21.15 12.49 -7.00
CA PRO A 3 -20.79 11.37 -7.90
C PRO A 3 -19.60 11.70 -8.80
N PHE A 4 -19.39 12.98 -9.09
CA PHE A 4 -18.25 13.47 -9.88
C PHE A 4 -16.88 13.22 -9.23
N ARG A 5 -16.78 13.27 -7.89
CA ARG A 5 -15.52 13.00 -7.18
C ARG A 5 -15.16 11.51 -7.18
N LEU A 6 -16.19 10.66 -7.11
CA LEU A 6 -16.02 9.20 -7.18
C LEU A 6 -15.55 8.79 -8.58
N ALA A 7 -16.16 9.35 -9.62
CA ALA A 7 -15.76 9.10 -11.01
C ALA A 7 -14.30 9.53 -11.28
N ALA A 8 -13.89 10.72 -10.78
CA ALA A 8 -12.52 11.19 -10.91
C ALA A 8 -11.50 10.29 -10.18
N TYR A 9 -11.86 9.80 -8.99
CA TYR A 9 -11.03 8.85 -8.24
C TYR A 9 -10.89 7.51 -8.97
N VAL A 10 -12.00 6.96 -9.48
CA VAL A 10 -11.98 5.70 -10.24
C VAL A 10 -11.13 5.83 -11.49
N LEU A 11 -11.21 6.97 -12.20
CA LEU A 11 -10.38 7.22 -13.38
C LEU A 11 -8.88 7.33 -13.04
N TRP A 12 -8.56 7.99 -11.93
CA TRP A 12 -7.19 8.06 -11.45
C TRP A 12 -6.66 6.68 -11.03
N ALA A 13 -7.43 5.91 -10.26
CA ALA A 13 -7.07 4.56 -9.85
C ALA A 13 -6.87 3.63 -11.06
N ALA A 14 -7.75 3.71 -12.07
CA ALA A 14 -7.59 2.95 -13.31
C ALA A 14 -6.29 3.32 -14.04
N LYS A 15 -5.90 4.61 -14.05
CA LYS A 15 -4.62 5.05 -14.60
C LYS A 15 -3.45 4.45 -13.81
N GLU A 16 -3.48 4.49 -12.48
CA GLU A 16 -2.41 3.92 -11.65
C GLU A 16 -2.26 2.41 -11.89
N VAL A 17 -3.38 1.67 -11.98
CA VAL A 17 -3.38 0.23 -12.31
C VAL A 17 -2.73 -0.04 -13.67
N LEU A 18 -3.08 0.74 -14.70
CA LEU A 18 -2.50 0.59 -16.04
C LEU A 18 -1.00 0.93 -16.06
N THR A 19 -0.59 1.97 -15.33
CA THR A 19 0.82 2.41 -15.28
C THR A 19 1.67 1.37 -14.54
N GLY A 20 1.21 0.89 -13.38
CA GLY A 20 1.90 -0.17 -12.65
C GLY A 20 1.93 -1.51 -13.40
N THR A 21 0.89 -1.82 -14.19
CA THR A 21 0.91 -3.00 -15.07
C THR A 21 2.00 -2.87 -16.14
N TRP A 22 2.17 -1.67 -16.72
CA TRP A 22 3.21 -1.41 -17.71
C TRP A 22 4.62 -1.53 -17.12
N ASP A 23 4.83 -1.03 -15.90
CA ASP A 23 6.12 -1.14 -15.22
C ASP A 23 6.50 -2.60 -14.95
N VAL A 24 5.54 -3.43 -14.51
CA VAL A 24 5.74 -4.88 -14.35
C VAL A 24 6.09 -5.56 -15.68
N ILE A 25 5.36 -5.26 -16.76
CA ILE A 25 5.64 -5.82 -18.09
C ILE A 25 7.04 -5.38 -18.57
N SER A 26 7.42 -4.12 -18.38
CA SER A 26 8.72 -3.61 -18.79
C SER A 26 9.88 -4.28 -18.05
N ASN A 27 9.68 -4.60 -16.76
CA ASN A 27 10.64 -5.35 -15.96
C ASN A 27 10.71 -6.84 -16.34
N LEU A 28 9.64 -7.43 -16.89
CA LEU A 28 9.67 -8.80 -17.42
C LEU A 28 10.62 -8.93 -18.62
N PHE A 29 10.75 -7.87 -19.43
CA PHE A 29 11.62 -7.85 -20.61
C PHE A 29 13.07 -7.43 -20.31
N ARG A 30 13.41 -7.05 -19.07
CA ARG A 30 14.74 -6.55 -18.69
C ARG A 30 15.61 -7.71 -18.17
N PRO A 31 16.78 -8.00 -18.77
CA PRO A 31 17.66 -9.05 -18.28
C PRO A 31 18.39 -8.60 -17.00
N GLY A 32 18.26 -9.38 -15.91
CA GLY A 32 18.87 -9.11 -14.60
C GLY A 32 18.14 -9.86 -13.47
N PRO A 33 18.61 -9.78 -12.21
CA PRO A 33 17.86 -10.30 -11.07
C PRO A 33 16.48 -9.64 -10.98
N TYR A 34 15.42 -10.45 -10.88
CA TYR A 34 14.04 -10.01 -10.83
C TYR A 34 13.73 -9.44 -9.43
N GLY A 35 14.18 -8.20 -9.18
CA GLY A 35 13.99 -7.49 -7.92
C GLY A 35 14.82 -8.02 -6.74
N LYS A 36 14.64 -7.38 -5.59
CA LYS A 36 15.14 -7.82 -4.27
C LYS A 36 13.93 -8.06 -3.37
N PRO A 37 13.25 -9.21 -3.51
CA PRO A 37 12.05 -9.48 -2.75
C PRO A 37 12.35 -9.50 -1.25
N MET A 38 11.47 -8.88 -0.46
CA MET A 38 11.56 -8.84 0.99
C MET A 38 10.18 -8.86 1.64
N ILE A 39 10.11 -9.26 2.90
CA ILE A 39 8.90 -9.16 3.72
C ILE A 39 9.18 -8.12 4.79
N VAL A 40 8.35 -7.09 4.86
CA VAL A 40 8.43 -6.02 5.85
C VAL A 40 7.24 -6.09 6.79
N GLU A 41 7.48 -5.75 8.06
CA GLU A 41 6.44 -5.59 9.05
C GLU A 41 5.94 -4.14 9.04
N LEU A 42 4.64 -3.93 8.76
CA LEU A 42 4.01 -2.62 8.74
C LEU A 42 3.01 -2.47 9.90
N PRO A 43 3.43 -1.88 11.03
CA PRO A 43 2.52 -1.44 12.08
C PRO A 43 1.57 -0.37 11.54
N LEU A 44 0.27 -0.61 11.60
CA LEU A 44 -0.73 0.29 11.05
C LEU A 44 -1.12 1.41 12.02
N ARG A 45 -1.41 2.57 11.45
CA ARG A 45 -2.11 3.71 12.07
C ARG A 45 -3.62 3.67 11.76
N CYS A 46 -4.06 2.77 10.88
CA CYS A 46 -5.46 2.36 10.71
C CYS A 46 -6.03 1.80 12.03
N VAL A 47 -7.26 2.18 12.37
CA VAL A 47 -7.88 1.79 13.65
C VAL A 47 -9.11 0.91 13.43
N THR A 48 -9.84 1.12 12.34
CA THR A 48 -11.06 0.38 12.03
C THR A 48 -10.80 -0.75 11.05
N ASP A 49 -11.58 -1.83 11.15
CA ASP A 49 -11.48 -2.99 10.24
C ASP A 49 -11.61 -2.61 8.77
N VAL A 50 -12.44 -1.60 8.46
CA VAL A 50 -12.62 -1.09 7.09
C VAL A 50 -11.35 -0.41 6.59
N GLU A 51 -10.67 0.39 7.41
CA GLU A 51 -9.41 1.03 7.02
C GLU A 51 -8.29 0.02 6.84
N ILE A 52 -8.19 -0.96 7.75
CA ILE A 52 -7.19 -2.04 7.67
C ILE A 52 -7.42 -2.86 6.40
N THR A 53 -8.67 -3.22 6.11
CA THR A 53 -9.03 -3.99 4.91
C THR A 53 -8.77 -3.20 3.62
N MET A 54 -9.11 -1.90 3.60
CA MET A 54 -8.82 -1.04 2.45
C MET A 54 -7.33 -0.84 2.23
N MET A 55 -6.54 -0.72 3.30
CA MET A 55 -5.09 -0.65 3.22
C MET A 55 -4.52 -1.95 2.64
N ALA A 56 -4.91 -3.10 3.19
CA ALA A 56 -4.45 -4.41 2.73
C ALA A 56 -4.83 -4.67 1.26
N SER A 57 -6.03 -4.29 0.87
CA SER A 57 -6.51 -4.39 -0.53
C SER A 57 -5.71 -3.48 -1.46
N SER A 58 -5.41 -2.23 -1.03
CA SER A 58 -4.64 -1.27 -1.82
C SER A 58 -3.20 -1.74 -2.04
N ILE A 59 -2.56 -2.29 -1.01
CA ILE A 59 -1.23 -2.91 -1.11
C ILE A 59 -1.28 -4.08 -2.10
N THR A 60 -2.28 -4.95 -1.99
CA THR A 60 -2.38 -6.14 -2.86
C THR A 60 -2.66 -5.80 -4.33
N ILE A 61 -3.38 -4.70 -4.58
CA ILE A 61 -3.63 -4.19 -5.94
C ILE A 61 -2.39 -3.48 -6.51
N THR A 62 -1.52 -2.96 -5.66
CA THR A 62 -0.30 -2.27 -6.09
C THR A 62 0.67 -3.29 -6.70
N PRO A 63 1.05 -3.14 -7.97
CA PRO A 63 1.91 -4.12 -8.63
C PRO A 63 3.28 -4.22 -7.93
N GLY A 64 3.71 -5.45 -7.65
CA GLY A 64 4.96 -5.70 -6.94
C GLY A 64 4.84 -5.73 -5.42
N THR A 65 3.63 -5.65 -4.85
CA THR A 65 3.39 -5.87 -3.41
C THR A 65 2.26 -6.86 -3.14
N LEU A 66 2.30 -7.52 -1.99
CA LEU A 66 1.30 -8.49 -1.54
C LEU A 66 1.22 -8.49 -0.01
N VAL A 67 0.01 -8.52 0.55
CA VAL A 67 -0.16 -8.78 1.99
C VAL A 67 -0.12 -10.29 2.23
N VAL A 68 0.83 -10.76 3.05
CA VAL A 68 1.04 -12.18 3.34
C VAL A 68 0.29 -12.61 4.60
N ALA A 69 0.29 -11.75 5.62
CA ALA A 69 -0.35 -12.02 6.89
C ALA A 69 -0.81 -10.73 7.55
N THR A 70 -1.78 -10.88 8.46
CA THR A 70 -2.33 -9.79 9.28
C THR A 70 -2.19 -10.16 10.76
N GLY A 71 -1.46 -9.35 11.51
CA GLY A 71 -1.44 -9.40 12.97
C GLY A 71 -2.60 -8.58 13.53
N ALA A 72 -3.43 -9.21 14.36
CA ALA A 72 -4.48 -8.48 15.07
C ALA A 72 -3.85 -7.51 16.09
N GLY A 73 -4.37 -6.29 16.15
CA GLY A 73 -3.97 -5.32 17.17
C GLY A 73 -4.39 -5.79 18.56
N THR A 74 -3.59 -5.45 19.57
CA THR A 74 -3.87 -5.69 20.98
C THR A 74 -4.03 -4.35 21.71
N GLN A 75 -4.24 -4.37 23.03
CA GLN A 75 -4.25 -3.13 23.82
C GLN A 75 -2.87 -2.43 23.84
N ASP A 76 -1.80 -3.21 23.65
CA ASP A 76 -0.42 -2.75 23.75
C ASP A 76 0.28 -2.60 22.39
N ALA A 77 -0.34 -3.06 21.29
CA ALA A 77 0.24 -3.02 19.95
C ALA A 77 -0.81 -2.74 18.86
N PRO A 78 -0.48 -1.94 17.83
CA PRO A 78 -1.38 -1.72 16.70
C PRO A 78 -1.59 -3.00 15.89
N ALA A 79 -2.62 -3.00 15.04
CA ALA A 79 -2.74 -4.03 14.01
C ALA A 79 -1.57 -3.92 13.02
N THR A 80 -1.08 -5.04 12.50
CA THR A 80 0.13 -5.08 11.69
C THR A 80 -0.12 -5.85 10.40
N LEU A 81 0.41 -5.37 9.28
CA LEU A 81 0.42 -6.10 8.01
C LEU A 81 1.84 -6.58 7.70
N PHE A 82 1.98 -7.84 7.35
CA PHE A 82 3.23 -8.36 6.79
C PHE A 82 3.14 -8.27 5.28
N VAL A 83 3.95 -7.38 4.71
CA VAL A 83 3.89 -7.04 3.29
C VAL A 83 5.11 -7.63 2.58
N HIS A 84 4.85 -8.48 1.61
CA HIS A 84 5.85 -8.90 0.64
C HIS A 84 5.98 -7.83 -0.44
N ALA A 85 7.16 -7.25 -0.57
CA ALA A 85 7.51 -6.32 -1.64
C ALA A 85 8.53 -6.97 -2.57
N LEU A 86 8.26 -6.92 -3.87
CA LEU A 86 9.13 -7.44 -4.93
C LEU A 86 10.26 -6.45 -5.29
N PHE A 87 9.98 -5.15 -5.12
CA PHE A 87 10.87 -4.05 -5.44
C PHE A 87 11.09 -3.16 -4.22
N GLY A 88 12.32 -2.63 -4.10
CA GLY A 88 12.78 -1.77 -3.00
C GLY A 88 14.28 -1.95 -2.80
N ASP A 89 15.03 -0.85 -2.65
CA ASP A 89 16.47 -0.92 -2.41
C ASP A 89 16.79 -1.17 -0.92
N SER A 90 15.86 -0.85 -0.03
CA SER A 90 15.94 -1.08 1.42
C SER A 90 14.55 -1.27 2.05
N GLU A 91 14.53 -1.87 3.25
CA GLU A 91 13.32 -2.00 4.08
C GLU A 91 12.71 -0.62 4.38
N ASP A 92 13.55 0.35 4.71
CA ASP A 92 13.12 1.73 4.97
C ASP A 92 12.42 2.33 3.75
N GLU A 93 12.96 2.19 2.55
CA GLU A 93 12.29 2.74 1.36
C GLU A 93 10.89 2.14 1.15
N VAL A 94 10.74 0.83 1.34
CA VAL A 94 9.44 0.14 1.21
C VAL A 94 8.47 0.66 2.27
N LEU A 95 8.93 0.77 3.53
CA LEU A 95 8.11 1.30 4.61
C LEU A 95 7.67 2.76 4.37
N ASP A 96 8.52 3.60 3.77
CA ASP A 96 8.16 4.98 3.43
C ASP A 96 7.03 5.04 2.42
N GLY A 97 7.11 4.22 1.38
CA GLY A 97 6.03 4.11 0.38
C GLY A 97 4.72 3.61 0.99
N LEU A 98 4.79 2.62 1.88
CA LEU A 98 3.62 2.08 2.56
C LEU A 98 2.99 3.10 3.53
N TYR A 99 3.79 3.87 4.26
CA TYR A 99 3.27 4.92 5.14
C TYR A 99 2.72 6.14 4.37
N ASP A 100 3.28 6.49 3.20
CA ASP A 100 2.67 7.50 2.32
C ASP A 100 1.32 7.03 1.76
N MET A 101 1.24 5.75 1.36
CA MET A 101 -0.03 5.15 0.94
C MET A 101 -1.07 5.19 2.06
N GLU A 102 -0.68 4.82 3.29
CA GLU A 102 -1.56 4.88 4.45
C GLU A 102 -2.00 6.32 4.76
N ASP A 103 -1.10 7.30 4.65
CA ASP A 103 -1.42 8.72 4.80
C ASP A 103 -2.48 9.18 3.79
N ARG A 104 -2.36 8.76 2.52
CA ARG A 104 -3.34 9.07 1.47
C ARG A 104 -4.67 8.40 1.72
N LEU A 105 -4.66 7.13 2.12
CA LEU A 105 -5.87 6.38 2.45
C LEU A 105 -6.62 7.04 3.61
N LEU A 106 -5.91 7.36 4.70
CA LEU A 106 -6.53 7.97 5.87
C LEU A 106 -6.99 9.41 5.60
N ARG A 107 -6.28 10.18 4.77
CA ARG A 107 -6.79 11.47 4.26
C ARG A 107 -8.11 11.29 3.50
N ALA A 108 -8.23 10.26 2.66
CA ALA A 108 -9.45 9.99 1.91
C ALA A 108 -10.62 9.54 2.82
N MET A 109 -10.34 8.70 3.81
CA MET A 109 -11.35 8.12 4.72
C MET A 109 -11.78 9.08 5.84
N ARG A 110 -10.83 9.81 6.43
CA ARG A 110 -11.04 10.65 7.64
C ARG A 110 -10.93 12.15 7.37
N GLY A 111 -10.45 12.56 6.19
CA GLY A 111 -10.15 13.97 5.88
C GLY A 111 -8.82 14.47 6.45
N ARG A 112 -8.02 13.64 7.14
CA ARG A 112 -6.71 13.99 7.69
C ARG A 112 -5.74 12.80 7.65
N ALA A 113 -4.44 13.07 7.49
CA ALA A 113 -3.40 12.07 7.71
C ALA A 113 -2.96 12.09 9.19
N PRO A 114 -2.43 10.97 9.71
CA PRO A 114 -1.68 10.95 10.95
C PRO A 114 -0.41 11.80 10.86
N GLY A 115 0.29 11.75 9.71
CA GLY A 115 1.55 12.45 9.45
C GLY A 115 2.75 11.78 10.12
N GLY A 116 3.84 11.59 9.35
CA GLY A 116 5.09 10.97 9.83
C GLY A 116 5.01 9.45 10.05
N ARG A 117 6.18 8.82 10.21
CA ARG A 117 6.30 7.43 10.69
C ARG A 117 6.00 7.36 12.20
N PRO A 118 5.37 6.27 12.70
CA PRO A 118 5.28 6.01 14.13
C PRO A 118 6.65 5.84 14.79
#